data_AF-A0A2T4NCC2-F1
#
_entry.id   AF-A0A2T4NCC2-F1
#
_cell.length_a   1.000
_cell.length_b   1.000
_cell.length_c   1.000
_cell.angle_alpha   90.00
_cell.angle_beta   90.00
_cell.angle_gamma   90.00
#
_symmetry.space_group_name_H-M   'P 1'
#
loop_
_entity.id
_entity.type
_entity.pdbx_description
1 polymer ?
#
loop_
_entity_poly.entity_id
_entity_poly.type
_entity_poly.pdbx_seq_one_letter_code
_entity_poly.pdbx_strand_id
1 'polypeptide(L)'
;MIGSVDEILAELDDPQHPRVEGWPTIPSPEDADYPVPPPFVIPGDSGTTNAIGNAKTATAFDRIRAWESRYTNPAELRLLTLRRLGAGIEYGIHNQMHLRWSAEIPSYRPVQVDFDVDPQWDDSGYNWLADTYSAHVNPIFWKLHGWVDARIDDWMAANELTGPVPWSFDPPWSGPAGHHHHHPVMRLALRAQPGNTEAEALRSRLTAMESTVEDLKQAGISEPVRFAVHEDI
;
A
#
# COMPACT_ATOMS: atom_id res chain seq x y z
N MET A 1 5.47 -5.42 6.57
CA MET A 1 4.08 -5.93 6.64
C MET A 1 4.04 -7.40 6.26
N ILE A 2 4.43 -7.78 5.03
CA ILE A 2 4.43 -9.18 4.56
C ILE A 2 5.14 -10.12 5.54
N GLY A 3 6.39 -9.82 5.93
CA GLY A 3 7.11 -10.68 6.89
C GLY A 3 6.38 -10.89 8.23
N SER A 4 5.68 -9.88 8.76
CA SER A 4 4.88 -10.02 9.99
C SER A 4 3.62 -10.86 9.78
N VAL A 5 3.04 -10.85 8.57
CA VAL A 5 1.91 -11.72 8.22
C VAL A 5 2.38 -13.14 8.01
N ASP A 6 3.53 -13.36 7.37
CA ASP A 6 4.14 -14.68 7.23
C ASP A 6 4.46 -15.31 8.58
N GLU A 7 4.92 -14.53 9.56
CA GLU A 7 5.08 -14.99 10.95
C GLU A 7 3.75 -15.48 11.54
N ILE A 8 2.67 -14.71 11.36
CA ILE A 8 1.32 -15.11 11.84
C ILE A 8 0.85 -16.38 11.11
N LEU A 9 1.03 -16.47 9.80
CA LEU A 9 0.62 -17.63 9.00
C LEU A 9 1.39 -18.90 9.42
N ALA A 10 2.69 -18.77 9.68
CA ALA A 10 3.51 -19.86 10.21
C ALA A 10 3.04 -20.32 11.60
N GLU A 11 2.63 -19.40 12.48
CA GLU A 11 2.06 -19.73 13.79
C GLU A 11 0.70 -20.43 13.69
N LEU A 12 -0.11 -20.09 12.67
CA LEU A 12 -1.39 -20.75 12.41
C LEU A 12 -1.24 -22.16 11.83
N ASP A 13 -0.07 -22.49 11.26
CA ASP A 13 0.24 -23.78 10.63
C ASP A 13 -0.85 -24.23 9.63
N ASP A 14 -1.40 -23.26 8.88
CA ASP A 14 -2.39 -23.55 7.83
C ASP A 14 -1.67 -23.97 6.54
N PRO A 15 -1.77 -25.25 6.11
CA PRO A 15 -1.11 -25.72 4.90
C PRO A 15 -1.66 -25.09 3.63
N GLN A 16 -2.85 -24.47 3.67
CA GLN A 16 -3.42 -23.75 2.52
C GLN A 16 -2.88 -22.34 2.38
N HIS A 17 -2.37 -21.75 3.46
CA HIS A 17 -1.83 -20.38 3.50
C HIS A 17 -0.51 -20.33 4.26
N PRO A 18 0.55 -21.02 3.80
CA PRO A 18 1.80 -21.11 4.54
C PRO A 18 2.57 -19.78 4.60
N ARG A 19 2.27 -18.85 3.67
CA ARG A 19 2.82 -17.50 3.57
C ARG A 19 1.99 -16.66 2.61
N VAL A 20 2.24 -15.36 2.56
CA VAL A 20 1.73 -14.47 1.52
C VAL A 20 2.32 -14.88 0.17
N GLU A 21 1.43 -15.14 -0.79
CA GLU A 21 1.81 -15.42 -2.17
C GLU A 21 1.28 -14.34 -3.09
N GLY A 22 2.20 -13.52 -3.61
CA GLY A 22 1.92 -12.51 -4.60
C GLY A 22 1.56 -13.08 -5.97
N TRP A 23 1.05 -12.23 -6.85
CA TRP A 23 0.91 -12.60 -8.26
C TRP A 23 2.29 -12.81 -8.92
N PRO A 24 2.51 -13.91 -9.67
CA PRO A 24 3.73 -14.06 -10.46
C PRO A 24 3.74 -13.10 -11.66
N THR A 25 2.57 -12.85 -12.23
CA THR A 25 2.30 -11.79 -13.22
C THR A 25 0.95 -11.17 -12.91
N ILE A 26 0.81 -9.87 -13.15
CA ILE A 26 -0.44 -9.16 -12.88
C ILE A 26 -1.55 -9.74 -13.76
N PRO A 27 -2.70 -10.18 -13.19
CA PRO A 27 -3.77 -10.84 -13.92
C PRO A 27 -4.31 -10.02 -15.08
N SER A 28 -4.63 -10.68 -16.18
CA SER A 28 -5.26 -10.03 -17.33
C SER A 28 -6.74 -9.71 -17.03
N PRO A 29 -7.36 -8.77 -17.77
CA PRO A 29 -8.78 -8.47 -17.62
C PRO A 29 -9.69 -9.70 -17.80
N GLU A 30 -9.24 -10.71 -18.55
CA GLU A 30 -9.94 -11.96 -18.85
C GLU A 30 -9.69 -13.06 -17.82
N ASP A 31 -8.85 -12.82 -16.83
CA ASP A 31 -8.57 -13.78 -15.75
C ASP A 31 -9.81 -13.99 -14.89
N ALA A 32 -10.32 -15.22 -14.88
CA ALA A 32 -11.53 -15.58 -14.17
C ALA A 32 -11.32 -15.72 -12.65
N ASP A 33 -10.08 -15.95 -12.21
CA ASP A 33 -9.74 -16.08 -10.79
C ASP A 33 -9.60 -14.69 -10.14
N TYR A 34 -9.23 -13.68 -10.92
CA TYR A 34 -9.06 -12.29 -10.47
C TYR A 34 -9.82 -11.28 -11.32
N PRO A 35 -11.16 -11.39 -11.42
CA PRO A 35 -11.96 -10.53 -12.28
C PRO A 35 -11.86 -9.06 -11.83
N VAL A 36 -11.79 -8.17 -12.81
CA VAL A 36 -11.81 -6.71 -12.56
C VAL A 36 -13.25 -6.28 -12.29
N PRO A 37 -13.58 -5.72 -11.11
CA PRO A 37 -14.94 -5.27 -10.83
C PRO A 37 -15.38 -4.14 -11.79
N PRO A 38 -16.68 -3.98 -12.07
CA PRO A 38 -17.17 -2.89 -12.91
C PRO A 38 -16.86 -1.50 -12.31
N PRO A 39 -16.83 -0.42 -13.12
CA PRO A 39 -16.72 0.94 -12.61
C PRO A 39 -17.98 1.34 -11.84
N PHE A 40 -17.81 2.19 -10.83
CA PHE A 40 -18.87 2.68 -9.95
C PHE A 40 -18.61 4.14 -9.55
N VAL A 41 -19.61 4.77 -8.95
CA VAL A 41 -19.58 6.19 -8.56
C VAL A 41 -19.37 6.30 -7.06
N ILE A 42 -18.45 7.18 -6.64
CA ILE A 42 -18.32 7.59 -5.25
C ILE A 42 -19.19 8.84 -5.03
N PRO A 43 -20.22 8.76 -4.17
CA PRO A 43 -21.08 9.91 -3.90
C PRO A 43 -20.29 11.12 -3.41
N GLY A 44 -20.42 12.26 -4.09
CA GLY A 44 -19.75 13.51 -3.71
C GLY A 44 -18.26 13.58 -4.06
N ASP A 45 -17.68 12.55 -4.68
CA ASP A 45 -16.27 12.52 -5.07
C ASP A 45 -16.10 12.10 -6.54
N SER A 46 -16.24 13.09 -7.42
CA SER A 46 -16.02 12.90 -8.86
C SER A 46 -14.56 12.59 -9.20
N GLY A 47 -13.60 13.01 -8.37
CA GLY A 47 -12.19 12.75 -8.59
C GLY A 47 -11.86 11.27 -8.47
N THR A 48 -12.25 10.66 -7.35
CA THR A 48 -12.08 9.22 -7.13
C THR A 48 -12.94 8.41 -8.09
N THR A 49 -14.17 8.85 -8.38
CA THR A 49 -15.03 8.23 -9.41
C THR A 49 -14.31 8.14 -10.76
N ASN A 50 -13.72 9.24 -11.24
CA ASN A 50 -13.00 9.27 -12.52
C ASN A 50 -11.73 8.41 -12.47
N ALA A 51 -11.00 8.41 -11.36
CA ALA A 51 -9.79 7.61 -11.20
C ALA A 51 -10.10 6.09 -11.25
N ILE A 52 -11.17 5.65 -10.58
CA ILE A 52 -11.66 4.26 -10.63
C ILE A 52 -12.10 3.90 -12.04
N GLY A 53 -12.86 4.77 -12.71
CA GLY A 53 -13.27 4.58 -14.09
C GLY A 53 -12.07 4.40 -15.03
N ASN A 54 -11.06 5.26 -14.92
CA ASN A 54 -9.83 5.20 -15.72
C ASN A 54 -9.05 3.90 -15.46
N ALA A 55 -8.82 3.54 -14.19
CA ALA A 55 -8.05 2.35 -13.80
C ALA A 55 -8.61 1.02 -14.35
N LYS A 56 -9.92 0.98 -14.64
CA LYS A 56 -10.63 -0.18 -15.18
C LYS A 56 -10.58 -0.28 -16.71
N THR A 57 -10.08 0.75 -17.40
CA THR A 57 -9.97 0.73 -18.88
C THR A 57 -8.88 -0.22 -19.39
N ALA A 58 -8.98 -0.59 -20.68
CA ALA A 58 -7.93 -1.32 -21.38
C ALA A 58 -6.62 -0.51 -21.46
N THR A 59 -6.71 0.79 -21.73
CA THR A 59 -5.54 1.68 -21.78
C THR A 59 -4.81 1.76 -20.44
N ALA A 60 -5.53 1.78 -19.31
CA ALA A 60 -4.89 1.70 -18.00
C ALA A 60 -4.20 0.35 -17.79
N PHE A 61 -4.77 -0.74 -18.28
CA PHE A 61 -4.11 -2.05 -18.24
C PHE A 61 -2.85 -2.11 -19.11
N ASP A 62 -2.84 -1.50 -20.29
CA ASP A 62 -1.64 -1.40 -21.13
C ASP A 62 -0.50 -0.69 -20.39
N ARG A 63 -0.81 0.35 -19.62
CA ARG A 63 0.17 1.03 -18.74
C ARG A 63 0.67 0.10 -17.63
N ILE A 64 -0.22 -0.67 -17.00
CA ILE A 64 0.17 -1.68 -16.00
C ILE A 64 1.14 -2.68 -16.61
N ARG A 65 0.88 -3.18 -17.83
CA ARG A 65 1.78 -4.14 -18.52
C ARG A 65 3.12 -3.51 -18.88
N ALA A 66 3.12 -2.25 -19.31
CA ALA A 66 4.36 -1.51 -19.57
C ALA A 66 5.21 -1.35 -18.29
N TRP A 67 4.59 -0.99 -17.16
CA TRP A 67 5.29 -0.90 -15.87
C TRP A 67 5.75 -2.26 -15.37
N GLU A 68 4.92 -3.30 -15.46
CA GLU A 68 5.30 -4.66 -15.08
C GLU A 68 6.54 -5.11 -15.86
N SER A 69 6.52 -4.98 -17.19
CA SER A 69 7.67 -5.29 -18.06
C SER A 69 8.94 -4.53 -17.66
N ARG A 70 8.80 -3.24 -17.29
CA ARG A 70 9.94 -2.44 -16.81
C ARG A 70 10.47 -2.94 -15.47
N TYR A 71 9.59 -3.22 -14.51
CA TYR A 71 9.98 -3.59 -13.15
C TYR A 71 10.37 -5.06 -12.99
N THR A 72 10.19 -5.88 -14.03
CA THR A 72 10.71 -7.26 -14.08
C THR A 72 11.89 -7.41 -15.05
N ASN A 73 12.34 -6.34 -15.72
CA ASN A 73 13.47 -6.39 -16.65
C ASN A 73 14.80 -6.08 -15.93
N PRO A 74 15.75 -7.03 -15.85
CA PRO A 74 17.02 -6.83 -15.17
C PRO A 74 17.84 -5.65 -15.69
N ALA A 75 17.77 -5.35 -17.00
CA ALA A 75 18.51 -4.24 -17.58
C ALA A 75 17.97 -2.88 -17.11
N GLU A 76 16.66 -2.75 -16.95
CA GLU A 76 16.01 -1.55 -16.41
C GLU A 76 16.27 -1.42 -14.91
N LEU A 77 16.18 -2.53 -14.17
CA LEU A 77 16.37 -2.57 -12.71
C LEU A 77 17.79 -2.16 -12.30
N ARG A 78 18.82 -2.51 -13.08
CA ARG A 78 20.22 -2.08 -12.84
C ARG A 78 20.40 -0.56 -12.90
N LEU A 79 19.48 0.17 -13.55
CA LEU A 79 19.54 1.63 -13.68
C LEU A 79 18.85 2.35 -12.52
N LEU A 80 18.18 1.62 -11.63
CA LEU A 80 17.40 2.18 -10.53
C LEU A 80 18.10 1.94 -9.20
N THR A 81 18.11 2.96 -8.34
CA THR A 81 18.32 2.72 -6.91
C THR A 81 17.06 2.10 -6.32
N LEU A 82 17.19 1.35 -5.22
CA LEU A 82 16.03 0.76 -4.54
C LEU A 82 14.96 1.81 -4.18
N ARG A 83 15.38 3.02 -3.77
CA ARG A 83 14.47 4.15 -3.53
C ARG A 83 13.69 4.58 -4.78
N ARG A 84 14.35 4.66 -5.95
CA ARG A 84 13.71 5.03 -7.21
C ARG A 84 12.75 3.95 -7.69
N LEU A 85 13.11 2.68 -7.51
CA LEU A 85 12.22 1.55 -7.78
C LEU A 85 10.96 1.63 -6.90
N GLY A 86 11.14 1.74 -5.58
CA GLY A 86 10.03 1.84 -4.63
C GLY A 86 9.09 3.00 -4.95
N ALA A 87 9.62 4.21 -5.15
CA ALA A 87 8.80 5.37 -5.51
C ALA A 87 8.09 5.20 -6.86
N GLY A 88 8.77 4.64 -7.87
CA GLY A 88 8.16 4.39 -9.17
C GLY A 88 6.99 3.40 -9.10
N ILE A 89 7.15 2.34 -8.29
CA ILE A 89 6.09 1.36 -8.07
C ILE A 89 4.93 1.99 -7.28
N GLU A 90 5.22 2.62 -6.14
CA GLU A 90 4.23 3.22 -5.22
C GLU A 90 3.36 4.27 -5.92
N TYR A 91 3.98 5.24 -6.59
CA TYR A 91 3.27 6.35 -7.25
C TYR A 91 2.76 6.00 -8.65
N GLY A 92 2.97 4.76 -9.12
CA GLY A 92 2.57 4.30 -10.45
C GLY A 92 1.67 3.06 -10.39
N ILE A 93 2.28 1.90 -10.64
CA ILE A 93 1.58 0.63 -10.81
C ILE A 93 0.81 0.20 -9.56
N HIS A 94 1.33 0.46 -8.36
CA HIS A 94 0.68 0.13 -7.09
C HIS A 94 -0.69 0.80 -6.97
N ASN A 95 -0.74 2.12 -7.09
CA ASN A 95 -2.00 2.88 -6.99
C ASN A 95 -3.01 2.45 -8.05
N GLN A 96 -2.53 2.15 -9.27
CA GLN A 96 -3.39 1.68 -10.35
C GLN A 96 -3.97 0.28 -10.07
N MET A 97 -3.21 -0.63 -9.48
CA MET A 97 -3.71 -1.94 -9.06
C MET A 97 -4.79 -1.82 -7.98
N HIS A 98 -4.57 -0.97 -6.96
CA HIS A 98 -5.56 -0.73 -5.91
C HIS A 98 -6.91 -0.23 -6.48
N LEU A 99 -6.88 0.74 -7.40
CA LEU A 99 -8.10 1.26 -8.01
C LEU A 99 -8.74 0.25 -8.97
N ARG A 100 -7.94 -0.45 -9.78
CA ARG A 100 -8.44 -1.40 -10.78
C ARG A 100 -9.27 -2.52 -10.15
N TRP A 101 -8.76 -3.15 -9.09
CA TRP A 101 -9.45 -4.23 -8.38
C TRP A 101 -10.35 -3.77 -7.22
N SER A 102 -10.50 -2.45 -7.01
CA SER A 102 -11.52 -1.95 -6.08
C SER A 102 -12.93 -2.27 -6.59
N ALA A 103 -13.82 -2.63 -5.67
CA ALA A 103 -15.24 -2.87 -5.93
C ALA A 103 -16.10 -1.83 -5.21
N GLU A 104 -17.32 -1.66 -5.70
CA GLU A 104 -18.35 -0.87 -5.01
C GLU A 104 -18.67 -1.52 -3.66
N ILE A 105 -18.83 -0.70 -2.63
CA ILE A 105 -19.21 -1.13 -1.28
C ILE A 105 -20.34 -0.24 -0.74
N PRO A 106 -21.10 -0.68 0.27
CA PRO A 106 -22.30 0.02 0.71
C PRO A 106 -22.07 1.46 1.23
N SER A 107 -20.89 1.74 1.79
CA SER A 107 -20.53 3.03 2.35
C SER A 107 -19.03 3.26 2.28
N TYR A 108 -18.61 4.53 2.25
CA TYR A 108 -17.21 4.93 2.18
C TYR A 108 -16.85 5.75 3.41
N ARG A 109 -15.70 5.45 4.01
CA ARG A 109 -15.20 6.24 5.14
C ARG A 109 -14.95 7.67 4.68
N PRO A 110 -15.50 8.69 5.36
CA PRO A 110 -15.22 10.07 5.01
C PRO A 110 -13.73 10.36 5.22
N VAL A 111 -13.16 11.20 4.36
CA VAL A 111 -11.79 11.70 4.53
C VAL A 111 -11.78 12.60 5.76
N GLN A 112 -11.45 12.03 6.92
CA GLN A 112 -11.24 12.76 8.16
C GLN A 112 -9.73 12.93 8.41
N VAL A 113 -9.34 14.13 8.85
CA VAL A 113 -7.97 14.45 9.27
C VAL A 113 -7.72 14.13 10.75
N ASP A 114 -8.76 13.74 11.49
CA ASP A 114 -8.70 13.45 12.92
C ASP A 114 -8.48 11.96 13.20
N PHE A 115 -7.86 11.66 14.34
CA PHE A 115 -7.66 10.29 14.84
C PHE A 115 -8.94 9.66 15.43
N ASP A 116 -10.07 10.38 15.42
CA ASP A 116 -11.36 9.92 15.91
C ASP A 116 -12.14 9.25 14.77
N VAL A 117 -11.72 8.05 14.40
CA VAL A 117 -12.36 7.24 13.37
C VAL A 117 -13.57 6.55 14.01
N ASP A 118 -14.74 6.73 13.40
CA ASP A 118 -15.96 6.04 13.85
C ASP A 118 -15.74 4.50 13.80
N PRO A 119 -15.96 3.78 14.92
CA PRO A 119 -15.76 2.33 14.99
C PRO A 119 -16.54 1.50 13.97
N GLN A 120 -17.56 2.07 13.32
CA GLN A 120 -18.25 1.40 12.21
C GLN A 120 -17.29 1.02 11.06
N TRP A 121 -16.18 1.73 10.90
CA TRP A 121 -15.17 1.47 9.86
C TRP A 121 -14.19 0.34 10.24
N ASP A 122 -14.21 -0.13 11.49
CA ASP A 122 -13.41 -1.28 11.95
C ASP A 122 -14.02 -2.64 11.57
N ASP A 123 -15.24 -2.63 11.03
CA ASP A 123 -15.89 -3.86 10.57
C ASP A 123 -15.07 -4.50 9.43
N SER A 124 -14.78 -5.80 9.55
CA SER A 124 -14.02 -6.55 8.54
C SER A 124 -14.67 -6.55 7.14
N GLY A 125 -15.97 -6.25 7.04
CA GLY A 125 -16.69 -6.04 5.79
C GLY A 125 -16.34 -4.72 5.11
N TYR A 126 -15.83 -3.72 5.84
CA TYR A 126 -15.21 -2.53 5.27
C TYR A 126 -13.77 -2.87 4.83
N ASN A 127 -13.65 -3.49 3.66
CA ASN A 127 -12.38 -3.96 3.07
C ASN A 127 -12.08 -3.25 1.74
N TRP A 128 -12.42 -1.97 1.64
CA TRP A 128 -12.28 -1.22 0.40
C TRP A 128 -10.81 -1.10 -0.01
N LEU A 129 -10.49 -1.63 -1.20
CA LEU A 129 -9.10 -1.66 -1.68
C LEU A 129 -8.53 -0.26 -1.95
N ALA A 130 -9.37 0.75 -2.16
CA ALA A 130 -8.93 2.13 -2.44
C ALA A 130 -8.79 3.03 -1.19
N ASP A 131 -9.07 2.51 0.02
CA ASP A 131 -8.81 3.22 1.28
C ASP A 131 -7.74 2.46 2.07
N THR A 132 -6.63 3.15 2.39
CA THR A 132 -5.50 2.55 3.11
C THR A 132 -5.86 2.06 4.51
N TYR A 133 -6.94 2.60 5.10
CA TYR A 133 -7.49 2.11 6.36
C TYR A 133 -7.90 0.63 6.28
N SER A 134 -8.53 0.24 5.17
CA SER A 134 -9.18 -1.06 5.00
C SER A 134 -8.53 -1.97 3.97
N ALA A 135 -7.67 -1.44 3.09
CA ALA A 135 -7.20 -2.17 1.92
C ALA A 135 -6.55 -3.51 2.28
N HIS A 136 -5.79 -3.57 3.38
CA HIS A 136 -5.10 -4.78 3.86
C HIS A 136 -6.03 -5.90 4.34
N VAL A 137 -7.31 -5.60 4.58
CA VAL A 137 -8.35 -6.61 4.90
C VAL A 137 -8.79 -7.35 3.63
N ASN A 138 -8.64 -6.73 2.45
CA ASN A 138 -9.02 -7.33 1.18
C ASN A 138 -8.00 -8.39 0.74
N PRO A 139 -8.41 -9.62 0.36
CA PRO A 139 -7.47 -10.65 -0.10
C PRO A 139 -6.59 -10.23 -1.31
N ILE A 140 -7.11 -9.38 -2.20
CA ILE A 140 -6.36 -8.88 -3.37
C ILE A 140 -5.15 -8.04 -2.96
N PHE A 141 -5.22 -7.36 -1.82
CA PHE A 141 -4.10 -6.60 -1.28
C PHE A 141 -2.85 -7.46 -1.14
N TRP A 142 -2.99 -8.67 -0.60
CA TRP A 142 -1.84 -9.55 -0.39
C TRP A 142 -1.27 -10.08 -1.71
N LYS A 143 -2.12 -10.28 -2.73
CA LYS A 143 -1.69 -10.66 -4.07
C LYS A 143 -0.89 -9.56 -4.76
N LEU A 144 -1.36 -8.32 -4.70
CA LEU A 144 -0.68 -7.19 -5.33
C LEU A 144 0.59 -6.80 -4.55
N HIS A 145 0.56 -6.80 -3.21
CA HIS A 145 1.72 -6.46 -2.40
C HIS A 145 2.80 -7.54 -2.44
N GLY A 146 2.42 -8.82 -2.54
CA GLY A 146 3.40 -9.87 -2.80
C GLY A 146 4.07 -9.74 -4.17
N TRP A 147 3.34 -9.27 -5.21
CA TRP A 147 3.96 -8.94 -6.50
C TRP A 147 4.94 -7.77 -6.35
N VAL A 148 4.61 -6.75 -5.56
CA VAL A 148 5.51 -5.60 -5.29
C VAL A 148 6.77 -6.05 -4.55
N ASP A 149 6.62 -6.85 -3.50
CA ASP A 149 7.72 -7.35 -2.67
C ASP A 149 8.72 -8.19 -3.50
N ALA A 150 8.23 -9.04 -4.39
CA ALA A 150 9.06 -9.82 -5.32
C ALA A 150 9.92 -8.95 -6.26
N ARG A 151 9.55 -7.67 -6.51
CA ARG A 151 10.39 -6.75 -7.30
C ARG A 151 11.67 -6.34 -6.57
N ILE A 152 11.70 -6.44 -5.24
CA ILE A 152 12.91 -6.21 -4.45
C ILE A 152 13.91 -7.33 -4.73
N ASP A 153 13.45 -8.58 -4.77
CA ASP A 153 14.29 -9.73 -5.11
C ASP A 153 14.80 -9.65 -6.56
N ASP A 154 13.93 -9.28 -7.51
CA ASP A 154 14.34 -9.04 -8.90
C ASP A 154 15.42 -7.95 -8.99
N TRP A 155 15.28 -6.87 -8.20
CA TRP A 155 16.27 -5.80 -8.15
C TRP A 155 17.59 -6.24 -7.51
N MET A 156 17.54 -7.00 -6.42
CA MET A 156 18.72 -7.58 -5.77
C MET A 156 19.47 -8.47 -6.75
N ALA A 157 18.75 -9.38 -7.43
CA ALA A 157 19.31 -10.28 -8.43
C ALA A 157 19.89 -9.53 -9.62
N ALA A 158 19.18 -8.50 -10.13
CA ALA A 158 19.67 -7.66 -11.21
C ALA A 158 20.96 -6.92 -10.83
N ASN A 159 21.16 -6.57 -9.56
CA ASN A 159 22.36 -5.88 -9.07
C ASN A 159 23.41 -6.83 -8.47
N GLU A 160 23.26 -8.15 -8.64
CA GLU A 160 24.19 -9.17 -8.12
C GLU A 160 24.39 -9.09 -6.59
N LEU A 161 23.37 -8.63 -5.88
CA LEU A 161 23.36 -8.52 -4.42
C LEU A 161 22.85 -9.83 -3.80
N THR A 162 23.43 -10.20 -2.67
CA THR A 162 23.04 -11.39 -1.90
C THR A 162 22.93 -11.03 -0.42
N GLY A 163 22.16 -11.81 0.33
CA GLY A 163 21.89 -11.55 1.74
C GLY A 163 20.75 -10.55 1.97
N PRO A 164 20.71 -9.88 3.14
CA PRO A 164 19.64 -8.94 3.47
C PRO A 164 19.57 -7.78 2.47
N VAL A 165 18.36 -7.29 2.21
CA VAL A 165 18.14 -6.09 1.41
C VAL A 165 18.87 -4.91 2.06
N PRO A 166 19.68 -4.13 1.30
CA PRO A 166 20.48 -3.04 1.84
C PRO A 166 19.61 -1.80 2.11
N TRP A 167 18.71 -1.91 3.07
CA TRP A 167 17.86 -0.80 3.52
C TRP A 167 18.71 0.37 4.02
N SER A 168 18.30 1.60 3.72
CA SER A 168 18.96 2.79 4.25
C SER A 168 18.69 3.04 5.74
N PHE A 169 17.80 2.25 6.35
CA PHE A 169 17.40 2.33 7.76
C PHE A 169 17.24 0.91 8.32
N ASP A 170 17.67 0.71 9.57
CA ASP A 170 17.56 -0.55 10.31
C ASP A 170 16.91 -0.29 11.70
N PRO A 171 15.78 -0.92 12.02
CA PRO A 171 14.95 -1.75 11.13
C PRO A 171 14.31 -0.91 10.01
N PRO A 172 14.00 -1.52 8.84
CA PRO A 172 13.20 -0.85 7.82
C PRO A 172 11.86 -0.42 8.43
N TRP A 173 11.38 0.76 8.02
CA TRP A 173 10.14 1.31 8.54
C TRP A 173 8.97 0.37 8.25
N SER A 174 8.30 -0.09 9.30
CA SER A 174 7.19 -1.06 9.26
C SER A 174 5.88 -0.45 9.79
N GLY A 175 5.80 0.88 9.84
CA GLY A 175 4.72 1.60 10.52
C GLY A 175 5.01 1.83 12.01
N PRO A 176 4.09 2.50 12.74
CA PRO A 176 4.24 2.78 14.15
C PRO A 176 3.98 1.53 15.02
N ALA A 177 4.78 0.48 14.85
CA ALA A 177 4.88 -0.66 15.77
C ALA A 177 6.19 -1.45 15.58
N GLY A 178 7.24 -0.83 15.03
CA GLY A 178 8.55 -1.46 14.89
C GLY A 178 9.28 -1.59 16.22
N HIS A 179 8.82 -2.46 17.12
CA HIS A 179 9.64 -3.04 18.17
C HIS A 179 9.31 -4.51 18.32
N HIS A 180 10.36 -5.32 18.18
CA HIS A 180 10.35 -6.76 18.34
C HIS A 180 9.59 -7.20 19.62
N HIS A 181 8.95 -8.36 19.49
CA HIS A 181 8.33 -9.19 20.53
C HIS A 181 6.82 -9.01 20.78
N HIS A 182 6.08 -10.04 20.35
CA HIS A 182 4.72 -10.46 20.71
C HIS A 182 3.54 -9.81 19.97
N HIS A 183 2.88 -10.63 19.14
CA HIS A 183 1.51 -10.51 18.60
C HIS A 183 0.88 -9.10 18.67
N PRO A 184 1.05 -8.29 17.61
CA PRO A 184 0.51 -6.94 17.58
C PRO A 184 -1.02 -6.90 17.47
N VAL A 185 -1.65 -7.85 16.78
CA VAL A 185 -3.11 -7.80 16.51
C VAL A 185 -3.95 -7.90 17.79
N MET A 186 -3.61 -8.80 18.70
CA MET A 186 -4.32 -8.96 19.98
C MET A 186 -4.05 -7.78 20.94
N ARG A 187 -2.87 -7.16 20.87
CA ARG A 187 -2.56 -5.93 21.62
C ARG A 187 -3.23 -4.69 21.04
N LEU A 188 -3.39 -4.59 19.72
CA LEU A 188 -4.09 -3.48 19.07
C LEU A 188 -5.57 -3.46 19.47
N ALA A 189 -6.22 -4.62 19.55
CA ALA A 189 -7.58 -4.76 20.08
C ALA A 189 -7.72 -4.31 21.56
N LEU A 190 -6.64 -4.36 22.33
CA LEU A 190 -6.59 -3.88 23.73
C LEU A 190 -6.18 -2.39 23.86
N ARG A 191 -5.67 -1.75 22.79
CA ARG A 191 -5.04 -0.42 22.80
C ARG A 191 -5.92 0.73 22.34
N ALA A 192 -7.11 0.46 21.81
CA ALA A 192 -8.06 1.46 21.30
C ALA A 192 -8.87 2.17 22.41
N GLN A 193 -8.26 2.51 23.54
CA GLN A 193 -8.91 3.32 24.58
C GLN A 193 -8.18 4.65 24.83
N PRO A 194 -8.92 5.75 25.09
CA PRO A 194 -8.33 7.06 25.41
C PRO A 194 -7.39 7.00 26.62
N GLY A 195 -6.23 7.66 26.54
CA GLY A 195 -5.26 7.78 27.65
C GLY A 195 -4.02 6.87 27.56
N ASN A 196 -3.79 6.19 26.43
CA ASN A 196 -2.60 5.39 26.23
C ASN A 196 -1.36 6.27 25.90
N THR A 197 -0.30 6.14 26.71
CA THR A 197 1.03 6.77 26.53
C THR A 197 1.65 6.56 25.14
N GLU A 198 1.34 5.46 24.44
CA GLU A 198 1.79 5.27 23.05
C GLU A 198 1.06 6.17 22.06
N ALA A 199 -0.23 6.48 22.28
CA ALA A 199 -0.98 7.42 21.44
C ALA A 199 -0.46 8.86 21.62
N GLU A 200 -0.01 9.20 22.83
CA GLU A 200 0.68 10.46 23.11
C GLU A 200 2.06 10.51 22.44
N ALA A 201 2.81 9.41 22.48
CA ALA A 201 4.09 9.30 21.77
C ALA A 201 3.93 9.38 20.24
N LEU A 202 2.86 8.79 19.69
CA LEU A 202 2.54 8.87 18.27
C LEU A 202 2.17 10.30 17.85
N ARG A 203 1.33 10.99 18.64
CA ARG A 203 1.04 12.42 18.45
C ARG A 203 2.31 13.25 18.48
N SER A 204 3.20 13.01 19.45
CA SER A 204 4.47 13.74 19.55
C SER A 204 5.37 13.52 18.31
N ARG A 205 5.40 12.31 17.76
CA ARG A 205 6.16 11.99 16.54
C ARG A 205 5.54 12.61 15.29
N LEU A 206 4.21 12.63 15.18
CA LEU A 206 3.49 13.35 14.12
C LEU A 206 3.76 14.84 14.19
N THR A 207 3.68 15.46 15.37
CA THR A 207 4.01 16.87 15.57
C THR A 207 5.47 17.16 15.19
N ALA A 208 6.41 16.25 15.47
CA ALA A 208 7.80 16.42 15.04
C ALA A 208 7.95 16.33 13.51
N MET A 209 7.20 15.44 12.87
CA MET A 209 7.17 15.32 11.41
C MET A 209 6.52 16.55 10.75
N GLU A 210 5.42 17.05 11.30
CA GLU A 210 4.76 18.29 10.86
C GLU A 210 5.67 19.50 11.05
N SER A 211 6.40 19.59 12.18
CA SER A 211 7.42 20.62 12.39
C SER A 211 8.54 20.54 11.35
N THR A 212 8.98 19.32 11.01
CA THR A 212 9.99 19.11 9.96
C THR A 212 9.47 19.58 8.61
N VAL A 213 8.19 19.34 8.30
CA VAL A 213 7.54 19.81 7.07
C VAL A 213 7.44 21.34 7.04
N GLU A 214 7.11 21.99 8.17
CA GLU A 214 7.10 23.45 8.28
C GLU A 214 8.50 24.07 8.15
N ASP A 215 9.53 23.45 8.72
CA ASP A 215 10.92 23.90 8.57
C ASP A 215 11.38 23.81 7.10
N LEU A 216 10.94 22.77 6.38
CA LEU A 216 11.19 22.63 4.94
C LEU A 216 10.46 23.72 4.13
N LYS A 217 9.22 24.08 4.48
CA LYS A 217 8.51 25.22 3.85
C LYS A 217 9.23 26.54 4.07
N GLN A 218 9.71 26.80 5.29
CA GLN A 218 10.47 28.02 5.61
C GLN A 218 11.82 28.08 4.86
N ALA A 219 12.42 26.91 4.58
CA ALA A 219 13.61 26.78 3.75
C ALA A 219 13.33 26.91 2.24
N GLY A 220 12.10 27.22 1.83
CA GLY A 220 11.70 27.43 0.44
C GLY A 220 11.46 26.12 -0.34
N ILE A 221 11.35 24.99 0.35
CA ILE A 221 11.01 23.69 -0.24
C ILE A 221 9.48 23.56 -0.21
N SER A 222 8.85 23.68 -1.37
CA SER A 222 7.40 23.56 -1.50
C SER A 222 6.92 22.15 -1.15
N GLU A 223 5.82 22.04 -0.39
CA GLU A 223 5.09 20.78 -0.23
C GLU A 223 4.66 20.24 -1.61
N PRO A 224 4.77 18.92 -1.85
CA PRO A 224 4.10 18.31 -2.98
C PRO A 224 2.59 18.45 -2.79
N VAL A 225 1.88 18.81 -3.86
CA VAL A 225 0.43 18.98 -3.87
C VAL A 225 -0.24 17.68 -3.39
N ARG A 226 -0.99 17.73 -2.28
CA ARG A 226 -1.86 16.63 -1.82
C ARG A 226 -2.83 16.28 -2.93
N PHE A 227 -2.83 15.01 -3.37
CA PHE A 227 -3.71 14.41 -4.38
C PHE A 227 -4.44 15.42 -5.27
N ALA A 228 -3.68 16.13 -6.11
CA ALA A 228 -4.22 16.74 -7.31
C ALA A 228 -3.83 15.83 -8.46
N VAL A 229 -4.80 15.07 -8.97
CA VAL A 229 -4.73 14.52 -10.32
C VAL A 229 -4.77 15.74 -11.24
N HIS A 230 -3.60 16.21 -11.66
CA HIS A 230 -3.51 17.15 -12.76
C HIS A 230 -3.36 16.36 -14.06
N GLU A 231 -4.28 16.67 -14.97
CA GLU A 231 -4.22 16.33 -16.38
C GLU A 231 -2.94 16.91 -17.01
N ASP A 232 -2.46 16.19 -18.03
CA ASP A 232 -1.32 16.48 -18.92
C ASP A 232 0.08 16.18 -18.36
N ILE A 233 0.63 15.01 -18.73
CA ILE A 233 1.57 14.79 -19.87
C ILE A 233 1.45 13.32 -20.31
#